data_AF-A0A356NPD4-F1
#
_entry.id   AF-A0A356NPD4-F1
#
_cell.length_a   1.000
_cell.length_b   1.000
_cell.length_c   1.000
_cell.angle_alpha   90.00
_cell.angle_beta   90.00
_cell.angle_gamma   90.00
#
_symmetry.space_group_name_H-M   'P 1'
#
loop_
_entity.id
_entity.type
_entity.pdbx_description
1 polymer ?
#
loop_
_entity_poly.entity_id
_entity_poly.type
_entity_poly.pdbx_seq_one_letter_code
_entity_poly.pdbx_strand_id
1 'polypeptide(L)'
;MHQRTLYFLLQVSLVVSCHAASLRLVQDQKAQTISVQRLNSQKPLLVQNARSDHRPYLHPIVAPDGNGVLTQYSPGHHKHQTGVYWGFTRVNGRDFFHNPSNGYWQLQKAEILAGEGEVVQWETIYHLLDEEGESMMEESQVWSMRDTGNDYLVDLVWTGTAHTEVTISEYKYGGLFVRMPWQQGKEGEVENSARQKNQRAEQKRSSWVNIGMQIDGRAPKDWGHIAIFDHPSNDAYPTPWRVDGQLGAGPSEAILGDWTIPAGESKTYKHQFVVYTGQMNDVRLNEQWKAYSGQNYDFAAWLQARAEAKEAKFLTGEQAIEKMTTAEGLEVSLVTSEPQITQPMAFCYDDRGRLWIAENRDYETRRSGFSNDGKSRILILEDIDGDGKMDTKKVFLEGVPFPSAIAVGFEGLWLGAPPNLMFVPDRDGNDQADEEIEIRLT
;
A
#
# COMPACT_ATOMS: atom_id res chain seq x y z
N MET A 1 -20.79 53.98 -5.66
CA MET A 1 -20.76 52.81 -4.76
C MET A 1 -21.23 51.59 -5.54
N HIS A 2 -20.30 50.72 -5.94
CA HIS A 2 -20.59 49.48 -6.66
C HIS A 2 -20.77 48.34 -5.66
N GLN A 3 -21.95 47.72 -5.63
CA GLN A 3 -22.13 46.38 -5.06
C GLN A 3 -21.70 45.36 -6.12
N ARG A 4 -20.61 44.63 -5.84
CA ARG A 4 -20.21 43.46 -6.63
C ARG A 4 -20.90 42.24 -6.04
N THR A 5 -21.90 41.72 -6.74
CA THR A 5 -22.47 40.39 -6.48
C THR A 5 -21.47 39.35 -6.98
N LEU A 6 -20.85 38.60 -6.08
CA LEU A 6 -19.97 37.49 -6.40
C LEU A 6 -20.83 36.26 -6.71
N TYR A 7 -20.87 35.82 -7.96
CA TYR A 7 -21.46 34.53 -8.33
C TYR A 7 -20.42 33.43 -8.08
N PHE A 8 -20.64 32.59 -7.06
CA PHE A 8 -19.93 31.33 -6.89
C PHE A 8 -20.47 30.33 -7.92
N LEU A 9 -19.73 30.14 -9.02
CA LEU A 9 -19.95 29.03 -9.95
C LEU A 9 -19.42 27.76 -9.29
N LEU A 10 -20.33 26.98 -8.72
CA LEU A 10 -20.07 25.62 -8.29
C LEU A 10 -19.87 24.77 -9.56
N GLN A 11 -18.61 24.57 -9.98
CA GLN A 11 -18.29 23.55 -10.98
C GLN A 11 -18.54 22.19 -10.36
N VAL A 12 -19.74 21.65 -10.58
CA VAL A 12 -20.02 20.23 -10.42
C VAL A 12 -19.28 19.53 -11.54
N SER A 13 -18.07 19.05 -11.26
CA SER A 13 -17.41 18.07 -12.13
C SER A 13 -18.32 16.85 -12.18
N LEU A 14 -19.04 16.68 -13.29
CA LEU A 14 -19.69 15.43 -13.62
C LEU A 14 -18.60 14.35 -13.65
N VAL A 15 -18.50 13.54 -12.60
CA VAL A 15 -17.85 12.24 -12.70
C VAL A 15 -18.82 11.42 -13.56
N VAL A 16 -18.56 11.38 -14.87
CA VAL A 16 -19.22 10.44 -15.75
C VAL A 16 -18.78 9.07 -15.29
N SER A 17 -19.61 8.40 -14.49
CA SER A 17 -19.45 6.98 -14.22
C SER A 17 -19.64 6.25 -15.55
N CYS A 18 -18.53 5.86 -16.19
CA CYS A 18 -18.56 4.95 -17.32
C CYS A 18 -19.11 3.61 -16.80
N HIS A 19 -20.16 3.11 -17.46
CA HIS A 19 -20.71 1.81 -17.11
C HIS A 19 -19.68 0.72 -17.44
N ALA A 20 -19.68 -0.36 -16.67
CA ALA A 20 -18.90 -1.55 -16.98
C ALA A 20 -19.12 -1.96 -18.44
N ALA A 21 -18.04 -2.30 -19.14
CA ALA A 21 -18.09 -2.57 -20.57
C ALA A 21 -17.97 -4.07 -20.84
N SER A 22 -18.80 -4.57 -21.76
CA SER A 22 -18.60 -5.89 -22.33
C SER A 22 -17.40 -5.87 -23.27
N LEU A 23 -16.59 -6.92 -23.17
CA LEU A 23 -15.34 -7.10 -23.89
C LEU A 23 -15.47 -8.24 -24.90
N ARG A 24 -14.57 -8.24 -25.88
CA ARG A 24 -14.28 -9.38 -26.74
C ARG A 24 -12.80 -9.58 -26.94
N LEU A 25 -12.41 -10.81 -27.23
CA LEU A 25 -11.06 -11.20 -27.63
C LEU A 25 -10.99 -11.35 -29.16
N VAL A 26 -9.93 -10.81 -29.75
CA VAL A 26 -9.62 -10.96 -31.17
C VAL A 26 -8.22 -11.57 -31.29
N GLN A 27 -8.15 -12.79 -31.81
CA GLN A 27 -6.91 -13.51 -32.06
C GLN A 27 -6.43 -13.29 -33.50
N ASP A 28 -5.19 -12.83 -33.65
CA ASP A 28 -4.50 -12.74 -34.93
C ASP A 28 -3.40 -13.81 -34.99
N GLN A 29 -3.63 -14.86 -35.76
CA GLN A 29 -2.69 -15.98 -35.91
C GLN A 29 -1.40 -15.58 -36.62
N LYS A 30 -1.46 -14.61 -37.55
CA LYS A 30 -0.29 -14.17 -38.31
C LYS A 30 0.61 -13.29 -37.46
N ALA A 31 0.02 -12.38 -36.69
CA ALA A 31 0.74 -11.56 -35.73
C ALA A 31 1.12 -12.31 -34.45
N GLN A 32 0.53 -13.49 -34.21
CA GLN A 32 0.64 -14.27 -32.98
C GLN A 32 0.24 -13.44 -31.74
N THR A 33 -0.94 -12.81 -31.82
CA THR A 33 -1.46 -11.96 -30.75
C THR A 33 -2.91 -12.30 -30.39
N ILE A 34 -3.29 -11.97 -29.16
CA ILE A 34 -4.69 -11.94 -28.70
C ILE A 34 -4.93 -10.55 -28.13
N SER A 35 -5.91 -9.82 -28.65
CA SER A 35 -6.24 -8.46 -28.19
C SER A 35 -7.59 -8.42 -27.49
N VAL A 36 -7.66 -7.66 -26.38
CA VAL A 36 -8.90 -7.35 -25.68
C VAL A 36 -9.46 -6.04 -26.22
N GLN A 37 -10.74 -6.03 -26.59
CA GLN A 37 -11.43 -4.85 -27.13
C GLN A 37 -12.79 -4.67 -26.45
N ARG A 38 -13.29 -3.44 -26.32
CA ARG A 38 -14.70 -3.19 -26.02
C ARG A 38 -15.57 -3.61 -27.20
N LEU A 39 -16.77 -4.14 -26.98
CA LEU A 39 -17.65 -4.55 -28.09
C LEU A 39 -17.92 -3.44 -29.12
N ASN A 40 -18.04 -2.20 -28.65
CA ASN A 40 -18.32 -1.01 -29.45
C ASN A 40 -17.07 -0.34 -30.06
N SER A 41 -15.89 -0.93 -29.94
CA SER A 41 -14.63 -0.36 -30.43
C SER A 41 -13.75 -1.45 -31.06
N GLN A 42 -12.98 -1.09 -32.08
CA GLN A 42 -11.94 -1.97 -32.65
C GLN A 42 -10.56 -1.70 -32.05
N LYS A 43 -10.43 -0.66 -31.21
CA LYS A 43 -9.15 -0.31 -30.60
C LYS A 43 -8.84 -1.30 -29.46
N PRO A 44 -7.66 -1.93 -29.44
CA PRO A 44 -7.26 -2.81 -28.37
C PRO A 44 -7.03 -2.02 -27.07
N LEU A 45 -7.54 -2.54 -25.97
CA LEU A 45 -7.26 -2.05 -24.61
C LEU A 45 -5.97 -2.67 -24.08
N LEU A 46 -5.74 -3.93 -24.44
CA LEU A 46 -4.64 -4.77 -23.99
C LEU A 46 -4.31 -5.77 -25.09
N VAL A 47 -3.03 -6.07 -25.31
CA VAL A 47 -2.59 -7.07 -26.29
C VAL A 47 -1.64 -8.07 -25.65
N GLN A 48 -2.02 -9.34 -25.66
CA GLN A 48 -1.13 -10.48 -25.43
C GLN A 48 -0.33 -10.73 -26.71
N ASN A 49 0.99 -10.67 -26.58
CA ASN A 49 1.92 -11.14 -27.61
C ASN A 49 2.36 -12.55 -27.20
N ALA A 50 2.09 -13.52 -28.06
CA ALA A 50 2.37 -14.93 -27.83
C ALA A 50 3.16 -15.48 -29.03
N ARG A 51 4.32 -14.86 -29.30
CA ARG A 51 5.15 -15.24 -30.44
C ARG A 51 5.89 -16.54 -30.18
N SER A 52 6.16 -17.31 -31.23
CA SER A 52 6.89 -18.58 -31.10
C SER A 52 8.38 -18.43 -30.82
N ASP A 53 8.95 -17.26 -31.12
CA ASP A 53 10.38 -16.94 -31.03
C ASP A 53 10.72 -16.01 -29.83
N HIS A 54 9.74 -15.76 -28.97
CA HIS A 54 9.85 -14.79 -27.88
C HIS A 54 8.94 -15.19 -26.72
N ARG A 55 9.35 -14.94 -25.48
CA ARG A 55 8.52 -15.14 -24.28
C ARG A 55 7.19 -14.40 -24.39
N PRO A 56 6.11 -14.88 -23.74
CA PRO A 56 4.83 -14.18 -23.74
C PRO A 56 4.91 -12.86 -22.96
N TYR A 57 4.19 -11.84 -23.41
CA TYR A 57 4.07 -10.57 -22.70
C TYR A 57 2.81 -9.78 -23.08
N LEU A 58 2.37 -8.89 -22.18
CA LEU A 58 1.29 -7.94 -22.43
C LEU A 58 1.84 -6.55 -22.78
N HIS A 59 1.62 -6.13 -24.03
CA HIS A 59 1.89 -4.78 -24.51
C HIS A 59 1.24 -4.54 -25.88
N PRO A 60 0.61 -3.37 -26.12
CA PRO A 60 0.34 -2.30 -25.16
C PRO A 60 -0.76 -2.65 -24.16
N ILE A 61 -0.73 -2.02 -22.98
CA ILE A 61 -1.90 -1.81 -22.13
C ILE A 61 -2.22 -0.32 -22.20
N VAL A 62 -3.42 0.02 -22.65
CA VAL A 62 -3.91 1.40 -22.80
C VAL A 62 -4.62 1.81 -21.50
N ALA A 63 -4.61 3.10 -21.17
CA ALA A 63 -5.39 3.61 -20.03
C ALA A 63 -6.92 3.36 -20.19
N PRO A 64 -7.69 3.24 -19.09
CA PRO A 64 -9.15 3.04 -19.14
C PRO A 64 -9.94 4.05 -19.97
N ASP A 65 -9.52 5.32 -19.92
CA ASP A 65 -10.10 6.42 -20.69
C ASP A 65 -9.61 6.47 -22.16
N GLY A 66 -8.69 5.57 -22.53
CA GLY A 66 -8.07 5.52 -23.85
C GLY A 66 -6.90 6.50 -24.05
N ASN A 67 -6.56 7.32 -23.04
CA ASN A 67 -5.57 8.38 -23.16
C ASN A 67 -4.20 7.92 -22.65
N GLY A 68 -3.44 7.28 -23.55
CA GLY A 68 -2.04 6.92 -23.31
C GLY A 68 -1.82 5.42 -23.10
N VAL A 69 -0.59 4.99 -23.35
CA VAL A 69 -0.14 3.61 -23.17
C VAL A 69 0.63 3.53 -21.86
N LEU A 70 0.27 2.55 -21.02
CA LEU A 70 0.78 2.40 -19.66
C LEU A 70 1.93 1.39 -19.55
N THR A 71 2.19 0.59 -20.58
CA THR A 71 3.34 -0.33 -20.62
C THR A 71 4.33 0.04 -21.72
N GLN A 72 5.59 -0.35 -21.58
CA GLN A 72 6.63 -0.08 -22.57
C GLN A 72 7.31 -1.35 -23.05
N TYR A 73 7.38 -1.49 -24.38
CA TYR A 73 8.17 -2.54 -25.02
C TYR A 73 9.61 -2.09 -25.26
N SER A 74 10.56 -2.93 -24.84
CA SER A 74 11.99 -2.83 -25.09
C SER A 74 12.56 -1.41 -24.93
N PRO A 75 12.55 -0.84 -23.71
CA PRO A 75 13.11 0.49 -23.50
C PRO A 75 14.60 0.55 -23.87
N GLY A 76 15.06 1.76 -24.21
CA GLY A 76 16.49 1.99 -24.52
C GLY A 76 17.41 1.62 -23.35
N HIS A 77 16.90 1.78 -22.12
CA HIS A 77 17.41 1.15 -20.90
C HIS A 77 16.68 -0.19 -20.71
N HIS A 78 17.36 -1.30 -20.40
CA HIS A 78 16.72 -2.61 -20.23
C HIS A 78 15.96 -3.16 -21.46
N LYS A 79 16.64 -3.28 -22.62
CA LYS A 79 16.06 -3.78 -23.88
C LYS A 79 15.32 -5.13 -23.81
N HIS A 80 15.65 -5.97 -22.84
CA HIS A 80 15.00 -7.26 -22.66
C HIS A 80 13.56 -7.13 -22.12
N GLN A 81 13.12 -5.99 -21.59
CA GLN A 81 11.82 -5.86 -20.89
C GLN A 81 10.68 -5.48 -21.84
N THR A 82 9.48 -6.04 -21.64
CA THR A 82 8.43 -6.05 -22.68
C THR A 82 7.02 -5.73 -22.16
N GLY A 83 6.89 -4.73 -21.29
CA GLY A 83 5.60 -4.40 -20.66
C GLY A 83 5.34 -5.25 -19.43
N VAL A 84 4.34 -6.14 -19.47
CA VAL A 84 4.10 -7.14 -18.40
C VAL A 84 4.56 -8.51 -18.88
N TYR A 85 5.44 -9.17 -18.14
CA TYR A 85 5.99 -10.47 -18.53
C TYR A 85 6.44 -11.30 -17.33
N TRP A 86 6.62 -12.60 -17.53
CA TRP A 86 7.33 -13.48 -16.61
C TRP A 86 8.73 -13.81 -17.14
N GLY A 87 9.70 -13.82 -16.25
CA GLY A 87 11.02 -14.34 -16.55
C GLY A 87 11.74 -14.64 -15.24
N PHE A 88 12.19 -15.86 -15.03
CA PHE A 88 12.96 -16.19 -13.84
C PHE A 88 14.45 -15.99 -14.10
N THR A 89 15.18 -15.60 -13.07
CA THR A 89 16.64 -15.64 -13.08
C THR A 89 17.11 -16.97 -12.50
N ARG A 90 18.13 -17.58 -13.10
CA ARG A 90 18.82 -18.76 -12.53
C ARG A 90 17.91 -20.00 -12.36
N VAL A 91 17.10 -20.29 -13.36
CA VAL A 91 16.37 -21.57 -13.50
C VAL A 91 17.39 -22.66 -13.83
N ASN A 92 17.75 -23.51 -12.87
CA ASN A 92 18.86 -24.48 -13.01
C ASN A 92 20.15 -23.80 -13.53
N GLY A 93 20.41 -22.56 -13.10
CA GLY A 93 21.53 -21.75 -13.58
C GLY A 93 21.30 -20.94 -14.87
N ARG A 94 20.22 -21.20 -15.62
CA ARG A 94 19.88 -20.50 -16.86
C ARG A 94 19.03 -19.23 -16.62
N ASP A 95 19.27 -18.18 -17.38
CA ASP A 95 18.65 -16.86 -17.18
C ASP A 95 17.55 -16.56 -18.21
N PHE A 96 16.29 -16.69 -17.79
CA PHE A 96 15.11 -16.41 -18.63
C PHE A 96 14.63 -14.96 -18.54
N PHE A 97 15.07 -14.21 -17.54
CA PHE A 97 14.69 -12.81 -17.34
C PHE A 97 15.34 -11.90 -18.39
N HIS A 98 16.63 -12.10 -18.65
CA HIS A 98 17.40 -11.26 -19.59
C HIS A 98 17.39 -11.77 -21.02
N ASN A 99 16.98 -13.03 -21.25
CA ASN A 99 16.99 -13.68 -22.56
C ASN A 99 15.55 -14.01 -23.01
N PRO A 100 14.80 -13.02 -23.54
CA PRO A 100 13.40 -13.20 -23.92
C PRO A 100 13.19 -13.97 -25.22
N SER A 101 14.24 -14.28 -25.97
CA SER A 101 14.14 -14.72 -27.37
C SER A 101 14.67 -16.15 -27.58
N ASN A 102 14.62 -16.60 -28.84
CA ASN A 102 15.07 -17.90 -29.37
C ASN A 102 16.02 -18.73 -28.48
N GLY A 103 15.64 -19.99 -28.26
CA GLY A 103 16.41 -20.98 -27.49
C GLY A 103 16.08 -21.02 -25.99
N TYR A 104 15.15 -20.19 -25.53
CA TYR A 104 14.67 -20.19 -24.14
C TYR A 104 13.18 -20.55 -24.06
N TRP A 105 12.39 -20.11 -25.02
CA TRP A 105 10.94 -20.23 -24.97
C TRP A 105 10.43 -20.92 -26.22
N GLN A 106 9.51 -21.86 -26.04
CA GLN A 106 8.80 -22.51 -27.13
C GLN A 106 7.30 -22.40 -26.89
N LEU A 107 6.61 -21.68 -27.77
CA LEU A 107 5.16 -21.60 -27.74
C LEU A 107 4.55 -22.98 -28.00
N GLN A 108 3.73 -23.46 -27.08
CA GLN A 108 2.91 -24.65 -27.26
C GLN A 108 1.48 -24.27 -27.64
N LYS A 109 0.94 -23.24 -26.99
CA LYS A 109 -0.47 -22.88 -27.13
C LYS A 109 -0.70 -21.39 -26.87
N ALA A 110 -1.60 -20.79 -27.64
CA ALA A 110 -2.21 -19.51 -27.32
C ALA A 110 -3.67 -19.56 -27.77
N GLU A 111 -4.62 -19.49 -26.84
CA GLU A 111 -6.04 -19.67 -27.16
C GLU A 111 -6.96 -18.78 -26.33
N ILE A 112 -8.16 -18.59 -26.86
CA ILE A 112 -9.27 -17.92 -26.19
C ILE A 112 -10.06 -18.98 -25.41
N LEU A 113 -10.24 -18.75 -24.11
CA LEU A 113 -11.05 -19.61 -23.23
C LEU A 113 -12.49 -19.07 -23.11
N ALA A 114 -12.63 -17.75 -22.97
CA ALA A 114 -13.91 -17.04 -22.93
C ALA A 114 -13.80 -15.76 -23.76
N GLY A 115 -14.38 -15.78 -24.96
CA GLY A 115 -14.10 -14.79 -26.01
C GLY A 115 -14.92 -13.51 -25.98
N GLU A 116 -16.06 -13.48 -25.29
CA GLU A 116 -16.95 -12.32 -25.24
C GLU A 116 -17.76 -12.32 -23.93
N GLY A 117 -17.95 -11.15 -23.31
CA GLY A 117 -18.74 -10.99 -22.09
C GLY A 117 -18.24 -9.87 -21.17
N GLU A 118 -18.75 -9.81 -19.95
CA GLU A 118 -18.23 -8.90 -18.90
C GLU A 118 -16.83 -9.30 -18.43
N VAL A 119 -16.52 -10.59 -18.52
CA VAL A 119 -15.20 -11.15 -18.29
C VAL A 119 -14.79 -11.92 -19.54
N VAL A 120 -13.59 -11.64 -20.04
CA VAL A 120 -12.95 -12.43 -21.09
C VAL A 120 -11.74 -13.16 -20.53
N GLN A 121 -11.38 -14.29 -21.12
CA GLN A 121 -10.30 -15.15 -20.62
C GLN A 121 -9.52 -15.78 -21.77
N TRP A 122 -8.20 -15.83 -21.64
CA TRP A 122 -7.29 -16.48 -22.58
C TRP A 122 -6.15 -17.19 -21.86
N GLU A 123 -5.49 -18.11 -22.56
CA GLU A 123 -4.35 -18.87 -22.03
C GLU A 123 -3.19 -18.82 -23.02
N THR A 124 -1.97 -18.75 -22.48
CA THR A 124 -0.74 -19.06 -23.21
C THR A 124 0.03 -20.17 -22.49
N ILE A 125 0.52 -21.15 -23.24
CA ILE A 125 1.37 -22.23 -22.75
C ILE A 125 2.71 -22.19 -23.48
N TYR A 126 3.79 -22.16 -22.71
CA TYR A 126 5.15 -22.15 -23.20
C TYR A 126 5.99 -23.22 -22.51
N HIS A 127 6.92 -23.83 -23.23
CA HIS A 127 8.01 -24.57 -22.63
C HIS A 127 9.22 -23.66 -22.41
N LEU A 128 9.81 -23.76 -21.22
CA LEU A 128 11.09 -23.17 -20.87
C LEU A 128 12.19 -24.20 -21.16
N LEU A 129 13.09 -23.86 -22.08
CA LEU A 129 14.09 -24.79 -22.63
C LEU A 129 15.45 -24.65 -21.96
N ASP A 130 16.14 -25.77 -21.76
CA ASP A 130 17.54 -25.82 -21.31
C ASP A 130 18.53 -25.42 -22.43
N GLU A 131 19.83 -25.72 -22.22
CA GLU A 131 20.89 -25.43 -23.19
C GLU A 131 20.84 -26.35 -24.41
N GLU A 132 20.36 -27.57 -24.23
CA GLU A 132 20.18 -28.60 -25.24
C GLU A 132 18.90 -28.40 -26.06
N GLY A 133 17.98 -27.57 -25.57
CA GLY A 133 16.69 -27.29 -26.20
C GLY A 133 15.56 -28.20 -25.73
N GLU A 134 15.78 -28.97 -24.65
CA GLU A 134 14.77 -29.81 -24.01
C GLU A 134 13.96 -28.98 -23.02
N SER A 135 12.68 -29.34 -22.85
CA SER A 135 11.79 -28.59 -21.95
C SER A 135 12.07 -28.94 -20.49
N MET A 136 12.47 -27.94 -19.69
CA MET A 136 12.60 -28.07 -18.24
C MET A 136 11.27 -27.89 -17.51
N MET A 137 10.43 -26.98 -18.00
CA MET A 137 9.16 -26.60 -17.38
C MET A 137 8.14 -26.18 -18.44
N GLU A 138 6.90 -26.59 -18.25
CA GLU A 138 5.76 -25.99 -18.94
C GLU A 138 5.17 -24.86 -18.10
N GLU A 139 5.14 -23.66 -18.66
CA GLU A 139 4.50 -22.47 -18.11
C GLU A 139 3.11 -22.30 -18.75
N SER A 140 2.06 -22.29 -17.94
CA SER A 140 0.72 -21.83 -18.31
C SER A 140 0.45 -20.46 -17.67
N GLN A 141 0.01 -19.50 -18.47
CA GLN A 141 -0.54 -18.23 -18.01
C GLN A 141 -2.00 -18.13 -18.42
N VAL A 142 -2.89 -18.21 -17.44
CA VAL A 142 -4.32 -17.97 -17.63
C VAL A 142 -4.64 -16.55 -17.19
N TRP A 143 -5.10 -15.76 -18.14
CA TRP A 143 -5.45 -14.36 -17.94
C TRP A 143 -6.95 -14.17 -18.04
N SER A 144 -7.52 -13.35 -17.15
CA SER A 144 -8.88 -12.83 -17.30
C SER A 144 -8.88 -11.32 -17.21
N MET A 145 -9.86 -10.66 -17.85
CA MET A 145 -9.99 -9.22 -17.78
C MET A 145 -11.46 -8.80 -17.70
N ARG A 146 -11.70 -7.78 -16.88
CA ARG A 146 -12.97 -7.02 -16.78
C ARG A 146 -12.70 -5.52 -16.85
N ASP A 147 -13.59 -4.80 -17.52
CA ASP A 147 -13.57 -3.33 -17.61
C ASP A 147 -14.72 -2.77 -16.75
N THR A 148 -14.35 -2.11 -15.64
CA THR A 148 -15.32 -1.51 -14.70
C THR A 148 -15.79 -0.12 -15.14
N GLY A 149 -15.29 0.39 -16.27
CA GLY A 149 -15.49 1.75 -16.77
C GLY A 149 -14.38 2.70 -16.30
N ASN A 150 -13.97 2.61 -15.03
CA ASN A 150 -12.90 3.44 -14.47
C ASN A 150 -11.56 2.72 -14.38
N ASP A 151 -11.60 1.43 -14.07
CA ASP A 151 -10.43 0.58 -13.87
C ASP A 151 -10.53 -0.67 -14.76
N TYR A 152 -9.39 -1.16 -15.24
CA TYR A 152 -9.29 -2.54 -15.68
C TYR A 152 -8.81 -3.40 -14.54
N LEU A 153 -9.50 -4.51 -14.32
CA LEU A 153 -9.07 -5.55 -13.39
C LEU A 153 -8.67 -6.76 -14.23
N VAL A 154 -7.38 -7.10 -14.18
CA VAL A 154 -6.79 -8.16 -14.99
C VAL A 154 -6.25 -9.21 -14.04
N ASP A 155 -6.83 -10.41 -14.03
CA ASP A 155 -6.34 -11.50 -13.17
C ASP A 155 -5.33 -12.36 -13.93
N LEU A 156 -4.33 -12.84 -13.21
CA LEU A 156 -3.36 -13.83 -13.68
C LEU A 156 -3.35 -15.03 -12.73
N VAL A 157 -3.49 -16.22 -13.30
CA VAL A 157 -3.05 -17.46 -12.70
C VAL A 157 -1.88 -17.98 -13.52
N TRP A 158 -0.69 -17.94 -12.94
CA TRP A 158 0.52 -18.53 -13.50
C TRP A 158 0.72 -19.91 -12.90
N THR A 159 0.99 -20.93 -13.71
CA THR A 159 1.35 -22.27 -13.25
C THR A 159 2.60 -22.75 -13.99
N GLY A 160 3.60 -23.21 -13.24
CA GLY A 160 4.79 -23.86 -13.78
C GLY A 160 4.80 -25.33 -13.40
N THR A 161 4.76 -26.22 -14.39
CA THR A 161 4.83 -27.67 -14.22
C THR A 161 6.19 -28.17 -14.66
N ALA A 162 6.95 -28.73 -13.72
CA ALA A 162 8.30 -29.20 -13.94
C ALA A 162 8.33 -30.50 -14.76
N HIS A 163 9.04 -30.52 -15.88
CA HIS A 163 9.33 -31.75 -16.63
C HIS A 163 10.59 -32.45 -16.11
N THR A 164 11.56 -31.64 -15.68
CA THR A 164 12.70 -32.04 -14.85
C THR A 164 12.63 -31.27 -13.53
N GLU A 165 13.40 -31.65 -12.52
CA GLU A 165 13.48 -30.85 -11.30
C GLU A 165 13.97 -29.43 -11.64
N VAL A 166 13.19 -28.44 -11.26
CA VAL A 166 13.50 -27.03 -11.50
C VAL A 166 13.86 -26.38 -10.18
N THR A 167 15.08 -25.85 -10.09
CA THR A 167 15.53 -25.01 -9.00
C THR A 167 15.63 -23.57 -9.50
N ILE A 168 14.95 -22.65 -8.81
CA ILE A 168 15.17 -21.21 -8.97
C ILE A 168 16.09 -20.76 -7.85
N SER A 169 17.33 -20.42 -8.18
CA SER A 169 18.31 -20.00 -7.17
C SER A 169 18.05 -18.58 -6.67
N GLU A 170 18.49 -18.33 -5.43
CA GLU A 170 18.42 -17.04 -4.74
C GLU A 170 18.97 -15.93 -5.64
N TYR A 171 18.16 -14.88 -5.79
CA TYR A 171 18.54 -13.68 -6.51
C TYR A 171 17.70 -12.48 -6.11
N LYS A 172 18.15 -11.29 -6.49
CA LYS A 172 17.51 -10.02 -6.09
C LYS A 172 16.19 -9.74 -6.81
N TYR A 173 15.89 -10.46 -7.90
CA TYR A 173 14.69 -10.29 -8.72
C TYR A 173 14.48 -11.51 -9.63
N GLY A 174 13.26 -11.69 -10.11
CA GLY A 174 12.86 -12.75 -11.03
C GLY A 174 11.38 -13.06 -10.87
N GLY A 175 10.74 -13.65 -11.88
CA GLY A 175 9.29 -13.90 -11.90
C GLY A 175 8.53 -12.84 -12.71
N LEU A 176 7.36 -12.45 -12.22
CA LEU A 176 6.51 -11.43 -12.84
C LEU A 176 7.17 -10.05 -12.78
N PHE A 177 7.07 -9.26 -13.85
CA PHE A 177 7.60 -7.91 -13.88
C PHE A 177 6.75 -6.97 -14.76
N VAL A 178 6.62 -5.71 -14.33
CA VAL A 178 5.97 -4.64 -15.09
C VAL A 178 6.94 -3.53 -15.40
N ARG A 179 7.01 -3.14 -16.67
CA ARG A 179 7.68 -1.94 -17.16
C ARG A 179 6.68 -0.97 -17.77
N MET A 180 6.53 0.17 -17.10
CA MET A 180 5.82 1.35 -17.59
C MET A 180 6.76 2.27 -18.40
N PRO A 181 6.25 3.23 -19.20
CA PRO A 181 7.06 4.09 -20.09
C PRO A 181 7.85 5.18 -19.37
N TRP A 182 8.70 4.76 -18.44
CA TRP A 182 9.56 5.65 -17.66
C TRP A 182 10.57 6.39 -18.55
N GLN A 183 10.75 7.68 -18.27
CA GLN A 183 11.77 8.52 -18.88
C GLN A 183 12.38 9.43 -17.81
N GLN A 184 13.67 9.73 -17.96
CA GLN A 184 14.36 10.64 -17.05
C GLN A 184 13.67 12.02 -17.06
N GLY A 185 13.40 12.56 -15.87
CA GLY A 185 12.75 13.85 -15.70
C GLY A 185 11.22 13.82 -15.65
N LYS A 186 10.57 12.69 -15.95
CA LYS A 186 9.14 12.51 -15.71
C LYS A 186 8.87 12.16 -14.24
N GLU A 187 7.78 12.70 -13.71
CA GLU A 187 7.32 12.34 -12.38
C GLU A 187 6.78 10.91 -12.36
N GLY A 188 7.11 10.17 -11.31
CA GLY A 188 6.58 8.84 -11.07
C GLY A 188 7.03 8.31 -9.72
N GLU A 189 6.29 7.32 -9.23
CA GLU A 189 6.50 6.72 -7.92
C GLU A 189 6.05 5.27 -7.91
N VAL A 190 6.80 4.43 -7.21
CA VAL A 190 6.34 3.11 -6.77
C VAL A 190 5.99 3.18 -5.30
N GLU A 191 4.81 2.71 -4.90
CA GLU A 191 4.36 2.68 -3.51
C GLU A 191 3.71 1.34 -3.18
N ASN A 192 3.95 0.80 -1.99
CA ASN A 192 3.43 -0.50 -1.54
C ASN A 192 2.37 -0.35 -0.44
N SER A 193 1.78 -1.47 0.02
CA SER A 193 0.69 -1.45 1.01
C SER A 193 1.11 -0.94 2.39
N ALA A 194 2.41 -0.89 2.66
CA ALA A 194 3.01 -0.29 3.86
C ALA A 194 3.43 1.18 3.65
N ARG A 195 3.03 1.84 2.56
CA ARG A 195 3.36 3.24 2.19
C ARG A 195 4.86 3.49 2.03
N GLN A 196 5.63 2.45 1.75
CA GLN A 196 7.04 2.59 1.41
C GLN A 196 7.14 2.97 -0.06
N LYS A 197 7.96 3.97 -0.35
CA LYS A 197 8.08 4.55 -1.69
C LYS A 197 9.44 4.25 -2.32
N ASN A 198 9.44 3.95 -3.61
CA ASN A 198 10.62 3.73 -4.46
C ASN A 198 11.63 2.77 -3.81
N GLN A 199 12.87 3.20 -3.58
CA GLN A 199 13.91 2.37 -2.97
C GLN A 199 13.53 1.82 -1.58
N ARG A 200 12.64 2.49 -0.83
CA ARG A 200 12.18 1.94 0.46
C ARG A 200 11.28 0.71 0.30
N ALA A 201 10.64 0.55 -0.86
CA ALA A 201 9.82 -0.61 -1.19
C ALA A 201 10.63 -1.78 -1.78
N GLU A 202 11.90 -1.57 -2.15
CA GLU A 202 12.76 -2.61 -2.71
C GLU A 202 12.95 -3.77 -1.73
N GLN A 203 12.72 -4.99 -2.24
CA GLN A 203 12.79 -6.27 -1.53
C GLN A 203 11.91 -6.36 -0.28
N LYS A 204 10.91 -5.47 -0.17
CA LYS A 204 9.94 -5.52 0.92
C LYS A 204 8.81 -6.46 0.55
N ARG A 205 8.34 -7.20 1.55
CA ARG A 205 7.15 -8.06 1.45
C ARG A 205 5.94 -7.15 1.53
N SER A 206 5.01 -7.26 0.58
CA SER A 206 3.84 -6.39 0.52
C SER A 206 2.68 -7.10 -0.15
N SER A 207 1.46 -6.80 0.27
CA SER A 207 0.22 -7.37 -0.28
C SER A 207 -0.10 -6.81 -1.67
N TRP A 208 0.37 -5.60 -1.95
CA TRP A 208 0.33 -5.00 -3.28
C TRP A 208 1.44 -3.98 -3.48
N VAL A 209 1.75 -3.69 -4.75
CA VAL A 209 2.62 -2.59 -5.17
C VAL A 209 1.95 -1.84 -6.32
N ASN A 210 1.90 -0.51 -6.21
CA ASN A 210 1.42 0.39 -7.25
C ASN A 210 2.61 1.08 -7.94
N ILE A 211 2.64 1.03 -9.28
CA ILE A 211 3.52 1.84 -10.11
C ILE A 211 2.66 2.95 -10.73
N GLY A 212 2.96 4.21 -10.41
CA GLY A 212 2.26 5.38 -10.96
C GLY A 212 3.25 6.34 -11.60
N MET A 213 2.90 6.92 -12.76
CA MET A 213 3.74 7.95 -13.38
C MET A 213 2.99 8.84 -14.34
N GLN A 214 3.58 9.99 -14.65
CA GLN A 214 3.12 10.86 -15.72
C GLN A 214 3.23 10.15 -17.07
N ILE A 215 2.14 10.18 -17.82
CA ILE A 215 2.05 9.62 -19.18
C ILE A 215 1.86 10.75 -20.18
N ASP A 216 2.52 10.64 -21.34
CA ASP A 216 2.40 11.66 -22.38
C ASP A 216 0.95 11.81 -22.86
N GLY A 217 0.51 13.06 -23.04
CA GLY A 217 -0.84 13.39 -23.45
C GLY A 217 -1.85 13.50 -22.29
N ARG A 218 -1.44 13.28 -21.04
CA ARG A 218 -2.31 13.43 -19.85
C ARG A 218 -2.03 14.74 -19.11
N ALA A 219 -3.02 15.25 -18.38
CA ALA A 219 -2.90 16.48 -17.61
C ALA A 219 -1.90 16.31 -16.44
N PRO A 220 -1.31 17.41 -15.92
CA PRO A 220 -0.47 17.32 -14.73
C PRO A 220 -1.19 16.64 -13.56
N LYS A 221 -0.50 15.73 -12.85
CA LYS A 221 -1.02 14.91 -11.75
C LYS A 221 -2.15 13.93 -12.11
N ASP A 222 -2.56 13.86 -13.37
CA ASP A 222 -3.43 12.80 -13.89
C ASP A 222 -2.54 11.67 -14.42
N TRP A 223 -2.01 10.86 -13.50
CA TRP A 223 -1.04 9.82 -13.81
C TRP A 223 -1.70 8.55 -14.33
N GLY A 224 -0.93 7.74 -15.03
CA GLY A 224 -1.29 6.36 -15.34
C GLY A 224 -0.73 5.43 -14.29
N HIS A 225 -1.51 4.40 -13.92
CA HIS A 225 -1.18 3.50 -12.84
C HIS A 225 -1.38 2.03 -13.23
N ILE A 226 -0.47 1.19 -12.76
CA ILE A 226 -0.62 -0.27 -12.72
C ILE A 226 -0.28 -0.71 -11.29
N ALA A 227 -1.30 -1.11 -10.53
CA ALA A 227 -1.12 -1.79 -9.26
C ALA A 227 -1.18 -3.30 -9.46
N ILE A 228 -0.36 -4.04 -8.71
CA ILE A 228 -0.26 -5.49 -8.76
C ILE A 228 -0.52 -6.02 -7.36
N PHE A 229 -1.50 -6.90 -7.24
CA PHE A 229 -1.95 -7.51 -6.00
C PHE A 229 -1.34 -8.91 -5.87
N ASP A 230 -0.83 -9.21 -4.69
CA ASP A 230 -0.42 -10.55 -4.29
C ASP A 230 -1.58 -11.28 -3.59
N HIS A 231 -1.62 -12.60 -3.72
CA HIS A 231 -2.71 -13.40 -3.17
C HIS A 231 -2.24 -14.23 -1.96
N PRO A 232 -3.01 -14.30 -0.85
CA PRO A 232 -2.67 -15.09 0.34
C PRO A 232 -2.46 -16.59 0.13
N SER A 233 -2.86 -17.13 -1.03
CA SER A 233 -2.62 -18.53 -1.39
C SER A 233 -1.28 -18.78 -2.07
N ASN A 234 -0.51 -17.73 -2.37
CA ASN A 234 0.83 -17.90 -2.93
C ASN A 234 1.77 -18.32 -1.79
N ASP A 235 2.62 -19.33 -2.01
CA ASP A 235 3.46 -19.90 -0.93
C ASP A 235 4.31 -18.84 -0.22
N ALA A 236 4.88 -17.91 -0.99
CA ALA A 236 5.71 -16.82 -0.49
C ALA A 236 4.94 -15.63 0.10
N TYR A 237 3.61 -15.70 0.23
CA TYR A 237 2.78 -14.55 0.58
C TYR A 237 3.13 -13.91 1.95
N PRO A 238 3.20 -12.56 2.05
CA PRO A 238 3.32 -11.66 0.91
C PRO A 238 4.70 -11.79 0.27
N THR A 239 4.71 -11.94 -1.04
CA THR A 239 5.93 -12.11 -1.82
C THR A 239 6.77 -10.82 -1.70
N PRO A 240 8.10 -10.91 -1.56
CA PRO A 240 8.95 -9.73 -1.63
C PRO A 240 8.97 -9.15 -3.05
N TRP A 241 9.13 -7.84 -3.16
CA TRP A 241 9.01 -7.12 -4.43
C TRP A 241 10.34 -6.56 -4.91
N ARG A 242 10.65 -6.76 -6.19
CA ARG A 242 11.63 -5.94 -6.89
C ARG A 242 10.99 -4.59 -7.24
N VAL A 243 11.72 -3.50 -7.00
CA VAL A 243 11.45 -2.10 -7.34
C VAL A 243 12.77 -1.47 -7.80
N ASP A 244 12.89 -1.19 -9.10
CA ASP A 244 14.11 -0.60 -9.66
C ASP A 244 14.09 0.94 -9.75
N GLY A 245 15.27 1.51 -10.04
CA GLY A 245 15.45 2.96 -10.13
C GLY A 245 14.78 3.63 -11.34
N GLN A 246 14.18 2.86 -12.25
CA GLN A 246 13.39 3.32 -13.39
C GLN A 246 11.91 2.92 -13.22
N LEU A 247 11.48 2.67 -11.98
CA LEU A 247 10.11 2.37 -11.59
C LEU A 247 9.52 1.10 -12.23
N GLY A 248 10.36 0.12 -12.52
CA GLY A 248 9.94 -1.23 -12.86
C GLY A 248 9.77 -2.03 -11.59
N ALA A 249 8.70 -2.82 -11.49
CA ALA A 249 8.43 -3.60 -10.29
C ALA A 249 7.74 -4.93 -10.57
N GLY A 250 7.91 -5.87 -9.64
CA GLY A 250 7.26 -7.17 -9.68
C GLY A 250 7.59 -8.06 -8.47
N PRO A 251 6.71 -9.01 -8.12
CA PRO A 251 6.95 -9.94 -7.02
C PRO A 251 8.03 -10.96 -7.40
N SER A 252 8.88 -11.33 -6.45
CA SER A 252 10.03 -12.20 -6.70
C SER A 252 10.36 -13.10 -5.49
N GLU A 253 9.82 -14.31 -5.44
CA GLU A 253 10.10 -15.30 -4.38
C GLU A 253 11.60 -15.61 -4.22
N ALA A 254 12.38 -15.54 -5.30
CA ALA A 254 13.83 -15.78 -5.30
C ALA A 254 14.64 -14.85 -4.35
N ILE A 255 14.03 -13.76 -3.85
CA ILE A 255 14.64 -12.89 -2.83
C ILE A 255 14.73 -13.61 -1.46
N LEU A 256 13.84 -14.58 -1.21
CA LEU A 256 13.80 -15.32 0.06
C LEU A 256 14.85 -16.44 0.15
N GLY A 257 15.37 -16.90 -0.99
CA GLY A 257 16.28 -18.02 -1.08
C GLY A 257 16.02 -18.90 -2.31
N ASP A 258 16.76 -20.00 -2.40
CA ASP A 258 16.52 -21.06 -3.37
C ASP A 258 15.15 -21.72 -3.13
N TRP A 259 14.44 -22.06 -4.20
CA TRP A 259 13.24 -22.89 -4.13
C TRP A 259 13.13 -23.82 -5.35
N THR A 260 12.40 -24.91 -5.20
CA THR A 260 12.33 -25.98 -6.20
C THR A 260 10.91 -26.36 -6.58
N ILE A 261 10.76 -26.88 -7.80
CA ILE A 261 9.59 -27.62 -8.26
C ILE A 261 10.09 -29.03 -8.65
N PRO A 262 9.73 -30.09 -7.89
CA PRO A 262 10.10 -31.45 -8.24
C PRO A 262 9.56 -31.87 -9.61
N ALA A 263 10.26 -32.78 -10.30
CA ALA A 263 9.82 -33.29 -11.60
C ALA A 263 8.41 -33.90 -11.50
N GLY A 264 7.51 -33.46 -12.39
CA GLY A 264 6.10 -33.86 -12.43
C GLY A 264 5.19 -33.07 -11.48
N GLU A 265 5.72 -32.18 -10.65
CA GLU A 265 4.93 -31.31 -9.78
C GLU A 265 4.72 -29.92 -10.40
N SER A 266 3.80 -29.16 -9.81
CA SER A 266 3.46 -27.80 -10.26
C SER A 266 3.48 -26.81 -9.13
N LYS A 267 3.83 -25.55 -9.44
CA LYS A 267 3.65 -24.41 -8.56
C LYS A 267 2.77 -23.35 -9.23
N THR A 268 1.90 -22.71 -8.45
CA THR A 268 0.96 -21.69 -8.95
C THR A 268 1.13 -20.37 -8.21
N TYR A 269 1.12 -19.26 -8.96
CA TYR A 269 0.99 -17.90 -8.43
C TYR A 269 -0.29 -17.24 -8.94
N LYS A 270 -0.94 -16.47 -8.07
CA LYS A 270 -2.12 -15.67 -8.40
C LYS A 270 -1.85 -14.19 -8.16
N HIS A 271 -2.15 -13.38 -9.16
CA HIS A 271 -2.07 -11.92 -9.09
C HIS A 271 -3.29 -11.27 -9.72
N GLN A 272 -3.61 -10.05 -9.29
CA GLN A 272 -4.55 -9.17 -9.99
C GLN A 272 -3.86 -7.84 -10.27
N PHE A 273 -4.04 -7.32 -11.47
CA PHE A 273 -3.62 -5.98 -11.85
C PHE A 273 -4.82 -5.06 -11.78
N VAL A 274 -4.63 -3.88 -11.19
CA VAL A 274 -5.58 -2.76 -11.26
C VAL A 274 -4.94 -1.67 -12.11
N VAL A 275 -5.47 -1.47 -13.31
CA VAL A 275 -5.00 -0.47 -14.26
C VAL A 275 -5.95 0.71 -14.24
N TYR A 276 -5.46 1.89 -13.87
CA TYR A 276 -6.29 3.07 -13.65
C TYR A 276 -5.52 4.36 -13.92
N THR A 277 -6.23 5.47 -13.83
CA THR A 277 -5.67 6.82 -13.99
C THR A 277 -6.10 7.77 -12.89
N GLY A 278 -5.39 8.88 -12.71
CA GLY A 278 -5.71 9.93 -11.76
C GLY A 278 -4.72 9.99 -10.60
N GLN A 279 -5.21 10.36 -9.42
CA GLN A 279 -4.40 10.35 -8.20
C GLN A 279 -4.48 8.98 -7.53
N MET A 280 -3.34 8.50 -7.03
CA MET A 280 -3.30 7.28 -6.23
C MET A 280 -4.10 7.45 -4.94
N ASN A 281 -4.85 6.41 -4.58
CA ASN A 281 -5.57 6.31 -3.32
C ASN A 281 -5.31 4.93 -2.69
N ASP A 282 -4.46 4.90 -1.66
CA ASP A 282 -4.04 3.67 -0.97
C ASP A 282 -5.21 2.98 -0.24
N VAL A 283 -6.15 3.75 0.31
CA VAL A 283 -7.38 3.21 0.92
C VAL A 283 -8.21 2.45 -0.12
N ARG A 284 -8.41 3.02 -1.32
CA ARG A 284 -9.14 2.36 -2.41
C ARG A 284 -8.44 1.07 -2.85
N LEU A 285 -7.11 1.12 -3.04
CA LEU A 285 -6.33 -0.07 -3.43
C LEU A 285 -6.40 -1.17 -2.36
N ASN A 286 -6.36 -0.81 -1.08
CA ASN A 286 -6.55 -1.76 0.02
C ASN A 286 -7.94 -2.41 0.01
N GLU A 287 -9.01 -1.65 -0.27
CA GLU A 287 -10.36 -2.22 -0.41
C GLU A 287 -10.46 -3.16 -1.62
N GLN A 288 -9.87 -2.78 -2.76
CA GLN A 288 -9.83 -3.63 -3.96
C GLN A 288 -9.03 -4.91 -3.71
N TRP A 289 -7.89 -4.82 -3.02
CA TRP A 289 -7.08 -5.99 -2.65
C TRP A 289 -7.84 -6.92 -1.71
N LYS A 290 -8.56 -6.39 -0.71
CA LYS A 290 -9.43 -7.18 0.17
C LYS A 290 -10.53 -7.91 -0.62
N ALA A 291 -11.17 -7.23 -1.56
CA ALA A 291 -12.18 -7.83 -2.43
C ALA A 291 -11.60 -8.95 -3.31
N TYR A 292 -10.38 -8.78 -3.84
CA TYR A 292 -9.68 -9.79 -4.63
C TYR A 292 -9.24 -11.00 -3.79
N SER A 293 -8.60 -10.75 -2.65
CA SER A 293 -7.97 -11.77 -1.80
C SER A 293 -8.94 -12.51 -0.86
N GLY A 294 -10.17 -12.00 -0.72
CA GLY A 294 -11.13 -12.50 0.26
C GLY A 294 -10.76 -12.18 1.71
N GLN A 295 -9.78 -11.32 1.95
CA GLN A 295 -9.34 -10.93 3.29
C GLN A 295 -10.15 -9.75 3.82
N ASN A 296 -10.43 -9.74 5.12
CA ASN A 296 -11.07 -8.60 5.78
C ASN A 296 -10.06 -7.54 6.26
N TYR A 297 -8.78 -7.91 6.35
CA TYR A 297 -7.72 -7.08 6.91
C TYR A 297 -6.35 -7.47 6.34
N ASP A 298 -5.50 -6.49 6.03
CA ASP A 298 -4.11 -6.73 5.65
C ASP A 298 -3.24 -6.94 6.89
N PHE A 299 -3.26 -8.17 7.42
CA PHE A 299 -2.48 -8.52 8.60
C PHE A 299 -0.97 -8.42 8.35
N ALA A 300 -0.52 -8.62 7.12
CA ALA A 300 0.88 -8.57 6.78
C ALA A 300 1.42 -7.14 6.79
N ALA A 301 0.69 -6.19 6.19
CA ALA A 301 1.03 -4.77 6.29
C ALA A 301 1.04 -4.30 7.75
N TRP A 302 0.10 -4.77 8.57
CA TRP A 302 0.09 -4.44 10.01
C TRP A 302 1.32 -4.96 10.75
N LEU A 303 1.73 -6.21 10.50
CA LEU A 303 2.94 -6.77 11.11
C LEU A 303 4.18 -5.97 10.73
N GLN A 304 4.27 -5.55 9.47
CA GLN A 304 5.36 -4.73 8.98
C GLN A 304 5.34 -3.33 9.61
N ALA A 305 4.20 -2.65 9.60
CA ALA A 305 4.04 -1.34 10.23
C ALA A 305 4.41 -1.39 11.72
N ARG A 306 4.03 -2.47 12.41
CA ARG A 306 4.43 -2.71 13.81
C ARG A 306 5.93 -2.90 13.98
N ALA A 307 6.60 -3.59 13.05
CA ALA A 307 8.05 -3.76 13.09
C ALA A 307 8.77 -2.42 12.82
N GLU A 308 8.32 -1.67 11.81
CA GLU A 308 8.86 -0.34 11.51
C GLU A 308 8.66 0.64 12.66
N ALA A 309 7.51 0.60 13.33
CA ALA A 309 7.24 1.43 14.50
C ALA A 309 8.21 1.15 15.67
N LYS A 310 8.71 -0.08 15.81
CA LYS A 310 9.71 -0.42 16.84
C LYS A 310 11.10 0.13 16.54
N GLU A 311 11.42 0.29 15.25
CA GLU A 311 12.69 0.83 14.77
C GLU A 311 12.63 2.36 14.54
N ALA A 312 11.46 2.97 14.73
CA ALA A 312 11.25 4.39 14.50
C ALA A 312 12.09 5.22 15.48
N LYS A 313 12.75 6.26 14.96
CA LYS A 313 13.43 7.24 15.80
C LYS A 313 12.38 8.08 16.51
N PHE A 314 12.44 8.11 17.83
CA PHE A 314 11.65 9.05 18.63
C PHE A 314 12.06 10.48 18.28
N LEU A 315 11.08 11.30 17.92
CA LEU A 315 11.27 12.71 17.62
C LEU A 315 11.15 13.52 18.92
N THR A 316 11.89 14.62 19.03
CA THR A 316 11.54 15.66 20.01
C THR A 316 10.22 16.35 19.60
N GLY A 317 9.63 17.14 20.50
CA GLY A 317 8.42 17.90 20.19
C GLY A 317 8.59 18.81 18.97
N GLU A 318 9.73 19.50 18.87
CA GLU A 318 10.05 20.39 17.75
C GLU A 318 10.20 19.62 16.45
N GLN A 319 10.94 18.50 16.48
CA GLN A 319 11.10 17.63 15.32
C GLN A 319 9.77 17.02 14.87
N ALA A 320 8.86 16.73 15.78
CA ALA A 320 7.52 16.25 15.43
C ALA A 320 6.71 17.32 14.70
N ILE A 321 6.73 18.58 15.17
CA ILE A 321 6.05 19.72 14.52
C ILE A 321 6.57 19.91 13.09
N GLU A 322 7.88 19.85 12.86
CA GLU A 322 8.47 19.92 11.51
C GLU A 322 7.98 18.82 10.55
N LYS A 323 7.44 17.71 11.08
CA LYS A 323 6.92 16.57 10.30
C LYS A 323 5.39 16.58 10.19
N MET A 324 4.68 17.45 10.89
CA MET A 324 3.22 17.53 10.83
C MET A 324 2.77 18.21 9.54
N THR A 325 1.63 17.78 9.02
CA THR A 325 0.91 18.49 7.96
C THR A 325 -0.28 19.19 8.59
N THR A 326 -0.31 20.52 8.56
CA THR A 326 -1.42 21.32 9.09
C THR A 326 -2.42 21.68 7.99
N ALA A 327 -3.66 21.95 8.36
CA ALA A 327 -4.63 22.53 7.43
C ALA A 327 -4.27 24.00 7.17
N GLU A 328 -4.74 24.54 6.03
CA GLU A 328 -4.51 25.94 5.67
C GLU A 328 -5.04 26.89 6.78
N GLY A 329 -4.21 27.83 7.19
CA GLY A 329 -4.53 28.79 8.26
C GLY A 329 -4.34 28.27 9.69
N LEU A 330 -3.86 27.03 9.88
CA LEU A 330 -3.54 26.48 11.20
C LEU A 330 -2.03 26.33 11.42
N GLU A 331 -1.59 26.66 12.63
CA GLU A 331 -0.23 26.47 13.14
C GLU A 331 -0.25 25.50 14.33
N VAL A 332 0.86 24.80 14.54
CA VAL A 332 1.09 23.94 15.71
C VAL A 332 2.31 24.45 16.46
N SER A 333 2.16 24.66 17.76
CA SER A 333 3.23 25.11 18.66
C SER A 333 3.44 24.10 19.78
N LEU A 334 4.68 23.96 20.26
CA LEU A 334 5.01 23.08 21.38
C LEU A 334 4.80 23.82 22.70
N VAL A 335 3.92 23.31 23.56
CA VAL A 335 3.61 23.91 24.87
C VAL A 335 4.32 23.21 26.04
N THR A 336 4.55 21.90 25.96
CA THR A 336 5.31 21.09 26.93
C THR A 336 5.76 19.77 26.29
N SER A 337 6.85 19.17 26.76
CA SER A 337 7.35 17.85 26.33
C SER A 337 8.08 17.12 27.46
N GLU A 338 8.60 15.92 27.21
CA GLU A 338 9.56 15.27 28.09
C GLU A 338 10.76 16.20 28.40
N PRO A 339 11.26 16.22 29.64
CA PRO A 339 10.90 15.38 30.79
C PRO A 339 9.77 15.96 31.69
N GLN A 340 9.15 17.08 31.30
CA GLN A 340 8.12 17.75 32.12
C GLN A 340 6.87 16.89 32.26
N ILE A 341 6.48 16.21 31.18
CA ILE A 341 5.36 15.25 31.09
C ILE A 341 5.80 13.95 30.40
N THR A 342 5.07 12.86 30.64
CA THR A 342 5.25 11.55 29.97
C THR A 342 3.89 10.86 29.79
N GLN A 343 3.54 10.32 28.62
CA GLN A 343 2.28 9.56 28.44
C GLN A 343 0.98 10.31 28.89
N PRO A 344 0.71 11.53 28.39
CA PRO A 344 -0.54 12.23 28.68
C PRO A 344 -1.74 11.46 28.08
N MET A 345 -2.76 11.19 28.90
CA MET A 345 -3.98 10.46 28.50
C MET A 345 -5.16 11.39 28.25
N ALA A 346 -5.34 12.40 29.11
CA ALA A 346 -6.37 13.41 29.00
C ALA A 346 -5.87 14.73 29.61
N PHE A 347 -6.44 15.85 29.18
CA PHE A 347 -6.10 17.16 29.74
C PHE A 347 -7.30 18.11 29.69
N CYS A 348 -7.28 19.15 30.52
CA CYS A 348 -8.18 20.29 30.42
C CYS A 348 -7.46 21.57 30.88
N TYR A 349 -8.08 22.72 30.64
CA TYR A 349 -7.66 23.99 31.23
C TYR A 349 -8.58 24.36 32.38
N ASP A 350 -8.02 24.93 33.44
CA ASP A 350 -8.83 25.59 34.47
C ASP A 350 -9.14 27.06 34.11
N ASP A 351 -9.90 27.73 34.97
CA ASP A 351 -10.31 29.14 34.81
C ASP A 351 -9.15 30.14 34.91
N ARG A 352 -7.99 29.69 35.40
CA ARG A 352 -6.74 30.45 35.44
C ARG A 352 -5.87 30.23 34.21
N GLY A 353 -6.30 29.38 33.27
CA GLY A 353 -5.55 29.06 32.06
C GLY A 353 -4.42 28.04 32.27
N ARG A 354 -4.40 27.34 33.41
CA ARG A 354 -3.40 26.31 33.70
C ARG A 354 -3.80 25.00 33.04
N LEU A 355 -2.82 24.27 32.51
CA LEU A 355 -3.02 22.98 31.85
C LEU A 355 -2.97 21.86 32.88
N TRP A 356 -4.09 21.20 33.09
CA TRP A 356 -4.19 20.02 33.93
C TRP A 356 -4.11 18.75 33.10
N ILE A 357 -3.31 17.78 33.52
CA ILE A 357 -3.00 16.58 32.72
C ILE A 357 -3.18 15.32 33.57
N ALA A 358 -3.96 14.37 33.07
CA ALA A 358 -3.94 12.98 33.50
C ALA A 358 -2.75 12.27 32.84
N GLU A 359 -1.68 12.07 33.61
CA GLU A 359 -0.48 11.37 33.18
C GLU A 359 -0.60 9.88 33.50
N ASN A 360 -0.77 9.02 32.48
CA ASN A 360 -1.02 7.60 32.68
C ASN A 360 0.24 6.78 32.43
N ARG A 361 0.97 6.44 33.50
CA ARG A 361 2.24 5.71 33.48
C ARG A 361 2.07 4.22 33.76
N ASP A 362 0.83 3.79 33.98
CA ASP A 362 0.45 2.44 34.39
C ASP A 362 -0.24 1.69 33.23
N TYR A 363 -0.19 2.24 32.01
CA TYR A 363 -0.74 1.62 30.82
C TYR A 363 0.13 0.44 30.37
N GLU A 364 -0.29 -0.78 30.74
CA GLU A 364 0.25 -2.02 30.18
C GLU A 364 -0.51 -2.45 28.92
N THR A 365 0.06 -3.39 28.16
CA THR A 365 -0.60 -3.93 26.97
C THR A 365 -1.96 -4.55 27.33
N ARG A 366 -2.95 -4.48 26.43
CA ARG A 366 -4.29 -5.08 26.59
C ARG A 366 -4.33 -6.58 26.99
N ARG A 367 -3.18 -7.27 26.99
CA ARG A 367 -3.05 -8.69 27.33
C ARG A 367 -2.80 -8.95 28.82
N SER A 368 -2.16 -8.02 29.54
CA SER A 368 -1.85 -8.17 30.97
C SER A 368 -2.80 -7.40 31.90
N GLY A 369 -3.71 -6.60 31.33
CA GLY A 369 -4.60 -5.72 32.10
C GLY A 369 -3.96 -4.35 32.32
N PHE A 370 -4.56 -3.55 33.20
CA PHE A 370 -3.96 -2.28 33.62
C PHE A 370 -3.04 -2.54 34.81
N SER A 371 -1.86 -1.93 34.82
CA SER A 371 -1.06 -1.92 36.04
C SER A 371 -1.80 -1.11 37.09
N ASN A 372 -1.78 -1.60 38.34
CA ASN A 372 -2.34 -0.92 39.51
C ASN A 372 -1.22 -0.48 40.45
N ASP A 373 -0.02 -0.21 39.89
CA ASP A 373 1.15 0.24 40.64
C ASP A 373 1.07 1.71 41.04
N GLY A 374 0.09 2.46 40.49
CA GLY A 374 -0.27 3.80 40.92
C GLY A 374 0.83 4.84 40.64
N LYS A 375 1.64 4.65 39.59
CA LYS A 375 2.67 5.65 39.23
C LYS A 375 2.12 6.78 38.38
N SER A 376 0.90 6.63 37.88
CA SER A 376 0.18 7.71 37.20
C SER A 376 -0.18 8.82 38.17
N ARG A 377 -0.32 10.03 37.63
CA ARG A 377 -0.51 11.26 38.42
C ARG A 377 -1.31 12.30 37.66
N ILE A 378 -1.83 13.28 38.40
CA ILE A 378 -2.45 14.48 37.87
C ILE A 378 -1.46 15.63 38.01
N LEU A 379 -1.11 16.23 36.88
CA LEU A 379 -0.20 17.36 36.80
C LEU A 379 -0.96 18.67 36.59
N ILE A 380 -0.42 19.76 37.14
CA ILE A 380 -0.83 21.13 36.82
C ILE A 380 0.39 21.83 36.24
N LEU A 381 0.27 22.35 35.03
CA LEU A 381 1.28 23.13 34.35
C LEU A 381 0.79 24.56 34.13
N GLU A 382 1.67 25.53 34.28
CA GLU A 382 1.32 26.96 34.17
C GLU A 382 2.40 27.69 33.38
N ASP A 383 1.94 28.46 32.39
CA ASP A 383 2.69 29.50 31.67
C ASP A 383 2.61 30.78 32.51
N ILE A 384 3.75 31.23 33.04
CA ILE A 384 3.79 32.38 33.96
C ILE A 384 4.20 33.69 33.27
N ASP A 385 4.72 33.62 32.04
CA ASP A 385 5.21 34.79 31.30
C ASP A 385 4.42 35.09 30.01
N GLY A 386 3.49 34.21 29.64
CA GLY A 386 2.58 34.35 28.52
C GLY A 386 3.22 34.07 27.16
N ASP A 387 4.36 33.37 27.11
CA ASP A 387 5.03 33.02 25.85
C ASP A 387 4.41 31.78 25.14
N GLY A 388 3.42 31.15 25.77
CA GLY A 388 2.74 29.96 25.28
C GLY A 388 3.40 28.64 25.68
N LYS A 389 4.46 28.66 26.51
CA LYS A 389 5.11 27.47 27.07
C LYS A 389 4.81 27.33 28.54
N MET A 390 4.74 26.09 28.98
CA MET A 390 4.47 25.77 30.38
C MET A 390 5.77 25.84 31.20
N ASP A 391 5.91 26.85 32.04
CA ASP A 391 7.14 27.09 32.83
C ASP A 391 7.22 26.27 34.11
N THR A 392 6.07 26.04 34.74
CA THR A 392 6.01 25.38 36.05
C THR A 392 5.25 24.06 35.97
N LYS A 393 5.54 23.19 36.95
CA LYS A 393 4.88 21.90 37.12
C LYS A 393 4.61 21.65 38.59
N LYS A 394 3.35 21.34 38.92
CA LYS A 394 2.95 20.77 40.20
C LYS A 394 2.34 19.39 39.99
N VAL A 395 2.41 18.56 41.02
CA VAL A 395 1.66 17.31 41.08
C VAL A 395 0.50 17.52 42.04
N PHE A 396 -0.72 17.42 41.52
CA PHE A 396 -1.95 17.60 42.30
C PHE A 396 -2.32 16.31 43.06
N LEU A 397 -2.20 15.16 42.39
CA LEU A 397 -2.55 13.85 42.92
C LEU A 397 -1.64 12.79 42.30
N GLU A 398 -1.12 11.86 43.11
CA GLU A 398 -0.36 10.68 42.67
C GLU A 398 -1.06 9.41 43.14
N GLY A 399 -0.61 8.22 42.70
CA GLY A 399 -1.19 6.97 43.17
C GLY A 399 -2.47 6.57 42.43
N VAL A 400 -2.85 7.27 41.36
CA VAL A 400 -4.12 7.03 40.67
C VAL A 400 -3.96 5.91 39.66
N PRO A 401 -4.66 4.78 39.78
CA PRO A 401 -4.62 3.76 38.74
C PRO A 401 -5.37 4.26 37.49
N PHE A 402 -4.69 4.30 36.34
CA PHE A 402 -5.30 4.51 35.03
C PHE A 402 -6.22 5.75 34.91
N PRO A 403 -5.73 6.98 35.19
CA PRO A 403 -6.51 8.18 34.93
C PRO A 403 -6.74 8.33 33.43
N SER A 404 -8.00 8.42 33.01
CA SER A 404 -8.41 8.42 31.59
C SER A 404 -9.31 9.58 31.17
N ALA A 405 -9.85 10.34 32.12
CA ALA A 405 -10.60 11.56 31.85
C ALA A 405 -10.45 12.57 33.00
N ILE A 406 -10.49 13.86 32.70
CA ILE A 406 -10.32 14.93 33.68
C ILE A 406 -11.20 16.14 33.30
N ALA A 407 -11.81 16.78 34.30
CA ALA A 407 -12.35 18.13 34.22
C ALA A 407 -12.17 18.86 35.56
N VAL A 408 -11.81 20.14 35.54
CA VAL A 408 -11.63 20.95 36.75
C VAL A 408 -12.85 21.87 36.93
N GLY A 409 -13.32 21.99 38.17
CA GLY A 409 -14.42 22.87 38.52
C GLY A 409 -15.12 22.44 39.82
N PHE A 410 -15.96 23.32 40.35
CA PHE A 410 -16.65 23.11 41.64
C PHE A 410 -15.69 22.80 42.79
N GLU A 411 -14.59 23.57 42.90
CA GLU A 411 -13.61 23.46 43.99
C GLU A 411 -12.85 22.12 43.99
N GLY A 412 -12.63 21.54 42.81
CA GLY A 412 -11.84 20.32 42.69
C GLY A 412 -11.73 19.77 41.28
N LEU A 413 -11.29 18.53 41.21
CA LEU A 413 -11.06 17.74 40.00
C LEU A 413 -12.11 16.64 39.88
N TRP A 414 -12.76 16.56 38.73
CA TRP A 414 -13.52 15.39 38.30
C TRP A 414 -12.59 14.45 37.53
N LEU A 415 -12.39 13.25 38.05
CA LEU A 415 -11.40 12.30 37.55
C LEU A 415 -12.08 10.98 37.15
N GLY A 416 -12.02 10.66 35.87
CA GLY A 416 -12.37 9.33 35.37
C GLY A 416 -11.18 8.39 35.51
N ALA A 417 -11.27 7.44 36.43
CA ALA A 417 -10.29 6.37 36.62
C ALA A 417 -11.06 5.06 36.80
N PRO A 418 -11.21 4.25 35.72
CA PRO A 418 -12.01 3.05 35.73
C PRO A 418 -11.75 2.17 36.96
N PRO A 419 -12.83 1.68 37.62
CA PRO A 419 -14.23 1.77 37.18
C PRO A 419 -14.94 3.10 37.54
N ASN A 420 -14.29 3.97 38.31
CA ASN A 420 -14.98 5.08 38.96
C ASN A 420 -14.91 6.40 38.20
N LEU A 421 -15.97 7.19 38.34
CA LEU A 421 -15.88 8.65 38.29
C LEU A 421 -15.70 9.17 39.72
N MET A 422 -14.62 9.89 39.96
CA MET A 422 -14.29 10.47 41.26
C MET A 422 -14.37 11.99 41.21
N PHE A 423 -14.71 12.60 42.33
CA PHE A 423 -14.47 14.01 42.60
C PHE A 423 -13.38 14.11 43.66
N VAL A 424 -12.29 14.79 43.34
CA VAL A 424 -11.11 15.02 44.17
C VAL A 424 -11.12 16.49 44.58
N PRO A 425 -11.51 16.82 45.81
CA PRO A 425 -11.63 18.21 46.25
C PRO A 425 -10.25 18.90 46.38
N ASP A 426 -10.26 20.23 46.22
CA ASP A 426 -9.17 21.16 46.55
C ASP A 426 -9.83 22.38 47.24
N ARG A 427 -10.38 22.15 48.44
CA ARG A 427 -11.28 23.12 49.09
C ARG A 427 -10.55 24.36 49.59
N ASP A 428 -9.26 24.26 49.88
CA ASP A 428 -8.42 25.38 50.30
C ASP A 428 -7.67 26.04 49.13
N GLY A 429 -7.77 25.50 47.92
CA GLY A 429 -7.19 26.05 46.70
C GLY A 429 -5.67 26.03 46.71
N ASN A 430 -5.06 25.07 47.40
CA ASN A 430 -3.61 24.97 47.57
C ASN A 430 -2.92 24.18 46.44
N ASP A 431 -3.69 23.73 45.43
CA ASP A 431 -3.26 22.88 44.32
C ASP A 431 -2.76 21.49 44.76
N GLN A 432 -3.32 20.93 45.84
CA GLN A 432 -3.12 19.55 46.30
C GLN A 432 -4.46 18.89 46.57
N ALA A 433 -4.57 17.61 46.22
CA ALA A 433 -5.78 16.84 46.50
C ALA A 433 -6.05 16.72 48.00
N ASP A 434 -7.29 16.99 48.41
CA ASP A 434 -7.80 16.68 49.74
C ASP A 434 -7.88 15.16 49.95
N GLU A 435 -7.80 14.70 51.20
CA GLU A 435 -7.81 13.26 51.55
C GLU A 435 -9.14 12.56 51.21
N GLU A 436 -10.26 13.29 51.24
CA GLU A 436 -11.60 12.73 51.06
C GLU A 436 -12.02 12.74 49.58
N ILE A 437 -11.57 11.73 48.83
CA ILE A 437 -11.99 11.51 47.43
C ILE A 437 -13.39 10.90 47.38
N GLU A 438 -14.29 11.55 46.65
CA GLU A 438 -15.70 11.16 46.55
C GLU A 438 -15.96 10.34 45.28
N ILE A 439 -16.44 9.09 45.42
CA ILE A 439 -16.89 8.29 44.28
C ILE A 439 -18.29 8.76 43.86
N ARG A 440 -18.41 9.23 42.61
CA ARG A 440 -19.63 9.78 42.02
C ARG A 440 -20.36 8.79 41.12
N LEU A 441 -19.63 7.88 40.49
CA LEU A 441 -20.15 6.79 39.67
C LEU A 441 -19.20 5.59 39.71
N THR A 442 -19.72 4.38 39.57
CA THR A 442 -18.99 3.09 39.55
C THR A 442 -19.26 2.31 38.28
#